data_AF-A0AAN6RHU0-F1
#
_entry.id   AF-A0AAN6RHU0-F1
#
_cell.length_a   1.000
_cell.length_b   1.000
_cell.length_c   1.000
_cell.angle_alpha   90.00
_cell.angle_beta   90.00
_cell.angle_gamma   90.00
#
_symmetry.space_group_name_H-M   'P 1'
#
loop_
_entity.id
_entity.type
_entity.pdbx_description
1 polymer ?
#
loop_
_entity_poly.entity_id
_entity_poly.type
_entity_poly.pdbx_seq_one_letter_code
_entity_poly.pdbx_strand_id
1 'polypeptide(L)'
;MSAHRPLTPTSSYYLKVKDQNGAEYFLPIADETKTVAYAKELIRKLTRMYVQKLEVKDGEEWRELDDQKTLVEEGVGENSDVLAELFSTG
;
A
#
# COMPACT_ATOMS: atom_id res chain seq x y z
N MET A 1 -20.04 8.73 34.81
CA MET A 1 -19.47 7.60 34.04
C MET A 1 -19.10 8.15 32.67
N SER A 2 -17.84 8.58 32.50
CA SER A 2 -17.39 9.19 31.24
C SER A 2 -16.91 8.09 30.31
N ALA A 3 -17.57 7.97 29.15
CA ALA A 3 -17.15 7.09 28.08
C ALA A 3 -15.81 7.62 27.50
N HIS A 4 -14.71 6.96 27.82
CA HIS A 4 -13.46 7.12 27.10
C HIS A 4 -13.60 6.42 25.74
N ARG A 5 -13.95 7.18 24.71
CA ARG A 5 -13.71 6.74 23.32
C ARG A 5 -12.19 6.77 23.11
N PRO A 6 -11.50 5.66 22.78
CA PRO A 6 -10.15 5.75 22.28
C PRO A 6 -10.22 6.43 20.91
N LEU A 7 -9.68 7.66 20.82
CA LEU A 7 -9.31 8.28 19.56
C LEU A 7 -8.05 7.55 19.10
N THR A 8 -8.18 6.45 18.35
CA THR A 8 -7.07 6.00 17.53
C THR A 8 -6.89 7.09 16.45
N PRO A 9 -5.71 7.72 16.32
CA PRO A 9 -5.49 8.65 15.23
C PRO A 9 -5.51 7.83 13.94
N THR A 10 -6.63 7.85 13.22
CA THR A 10 -6.69 7.44 11.81
C THR A 10 -5.86 8.46 11.02
N SER A 11 -4.53 8.31 11.04
CA SER A 11 -3.64 9.13 10.24
C SER A 11 -3.78 8.64 8.80
N SER A 12 -4.59 9.35 8.03
CA SER A 12 -4.61 9.19 6.58
C SER A 12 -3.26 9.64 6.02
N TYR A 13 -2.70 8.89 5.08
CA TYR A 13 -1.44 9.20 4.41
C TYR A 13 -1.49 8.83 2.93
N TYR A 14 -0.53 9.32 2.15
CA TYR A 14 -0.35 8.90 0.77
C TYR A 14 0.81 7.90 0.69
N LEU A 15 0.53 6.69 0.22
CA LEU A 15 1.56 5.71 -0.05
C LEU A 15 2.12 5.94 -1.46
N LYS A 16 3.42 6.24 -1.56
CA LYS A 16 4.12 6.33 -2.84
C LYS A 16 4.50 4.93 -3.32
N VAL A 17 3.99 4.54 -4.47
CA VAL A 17 4.26 3.25 -5.12
C VAL A 17 4.88 3.51 -6.47
N LYS A 18 6.00 2.85 -6.76
CA LYS A 18 6.68 2.90 -8.06
C LYS A 18 6.38 1.63 -8.86
N ASP A 19 6.29 1.68 -10.18
CA ASP A 19 6.25 0.46 -11.01
C ASP A 19 7.61 0.12 -11.64
N GLN A 20 7.67 -1.04 -12.31
CA GLN A 20 8.86 -1.50 -13.01
C GLN A 20 9.32 -0.58 -14.17
N ASN A 21 8.47 0.31 -14.65
CA ASN A 21 8.79 1.30 -15.70
C ASN A 21 9.26 2.63 -15.10
N GLY A 22 9.23 2.74 -13.77
CA GLY A 22 9.61 3.93 -13.02
C GLY A 22 8.52 4.97 -12.86
N ALA A 23 7.27 4.68 -13.24
CA ALA A 23 6.15 5.56 -12.95
C ALA A 23 5.78 5.50 -11.46
N GLU A 24 5.38 6.64 -10.90
CA GLU A 24 5.05 6.79 -9.48
C GLU A 24 3.55 7.06 -9.31
N TYR A 25 2.95 6.38 -8.34
CA TYR A 25 1.53 6.46 -7.99
C TYR A 25 1.40 6.82 -6.51
N PHE A 26 0.49 7.73 -6.19
CA PHE A 26 0.22 8.14 -4.81
C PHE A 26 -1.14 7.60 -4.40
N LEU A 27 -1.15 6.59 -3.53
CA LEU A 27 -2.36 5.91 -3.09
C LEU A 27 -2.89 6.59 -1.82
N PRO A 28 -4.13 7.11 -1.81
CA PRO A 28 -4.72 7.65 -0.59
C PRO A 28 -5.09 6.49 0.36
N ILE A 29 -4.33 6.36 1.44
CA ILE A 29 -4.59 5.41 2.51
C ILE A 29 -5.34 6.15 3.61
N ALA A 30 -6.64 5.88 3.72
CA ALA A 30 -7.52 6.61 4.63
C ALA A 30 -7.19 6.36 6.11
N ASP A 31 -6.67 5.17 6.42
CA ASP A 31 -6.35 4.73 7.78
C ASP A 31 -5.49 3.44 7.75
N GLU A 32 -4.93 3.09 8.90
CA GLU A 32 -4.04 1.94 9.10
C GLU A 32 -4.69 0.56 8.89
N THR A 33 -6.03 0.48 8.83
CA THR A 33 -6.73 -0.81 8.62
C THR A 33 -6.75 -1.26 7.17
N LYS A 34 -6.19 -0.45 6.26
CA LYS A 34 -6.15 -0.75 4.83
C LYS A 34 -5.16 -1.87 4.54
N THR A 35 -5.65 -2.88 3.82
CA THR A 35 -4.88 -4.06 3.43
C THR A 35 -4.02 -3.81 2.20
N VAL A 36 -3.03 -4.68 2.01
CA VAL A 36 -2.23 -4.73 0.79
C VAL A 36 -3.13 -4.97 -0.44
N ALA A 37 -4.13 -5.85 -0.32
CA ALA A 37 -5.12 -6.07 -1.38
C ALA A 37 -5.90 -4.78 -1.75
N TYR A 38 -6.22 -3.93 -0.77
CA TYR A 38 -6.85 -2.64 -1.03
C TYR A 38 -5.91 -1.71 -1.83
N ALA A 39 -4.62 -1.66 -1.49
CA ALA A 39 -3.63 -0.89 -2.24
C ALA A 39 -3.51 -1.38 -3.69
N LYS A 40 -3.46 -2.70 -3.92
CA LYS A 40 -3.44 -3.29 -5.26
C LYS A 40 -4.67 -2.89 -6.09
N GLU A 41 -5.85 -2.91 -5.49
CA GLU A 41 -7.08 -2.49 -6.17
C GLU A 41 -7.11 -0.99 -6.48
N LEU A 42 -6.50 -0.13 -5.64
CA LEU A 42 -6.34 1.29 -5.96
C LEU A 42 -5.41 1.49 -7.16
N ILE A 43 -4.26 0.81 -7.18
CA ILE A 43 -3.32 0.85 -8.32
C ILE A 43 -4.04 0.43 -9.58
N ARG A 44 -4.79 -0.67 -9.54
CA ARG A 44 -5.56 -1.17 -10.69
C ARG A 44 -6.58 -0.17 -11.20
N LYS A 45 -7.25 0.57 -10.33
CA LYS A 45 -8.19 1.63 -10.73
C LYS A 45 -7.48 2.81 -11.41
N LEU A 46 -6.26 3.14 -10.97
CA LEU A 46 -5.46 4.24 -11.53
C LEU A 46 -4.81 3.87 -12.86
N THR A 47 -4.21 2.68 -12.96
CA THR A 47 -3.41 2.24 -14.10
C THR A 47 -4.20 1.44 -15.13
N ARG A 48 -5.37 0.90 -14.73
CA ARG A 48 -6.12 -0.12 -15.48
C ARG A 48 -5.34 -1.43 -15.71
N MET A 49 -4.26 -1.64 -14.96
CA MET A 49 -3.44 -2.85 -14.99
C MET A 49 -3.61 -3.64 -13.70
N TYR A 50 -3.40 -4.95 -13.74
CA TYR A 50 -3.40 -5.77 -12.54
C TYR A 50 -2.03 -5.71 -11.86
N VAL A 51 -2.02 -5.82 -10.53
CA VAL A 51 -0.79 -5.90 -9.74
C VAL A 51 -0.49 -7.37 -9.51
N GLN A 52 0.61 -7.88 -10.07
CA GLN A 52 1.08 -9.24 -9.82
C GLN A 52 1.65 -9.32 -8.41
N LYS A 53 2.56 -8.39 -8.08
CA LYS A 53 3.28 -8.32 -6.81
C LYS A 53 3.35 -6.89 -6.31
N LEU A 54 3.26 -6.73 -5.00
CA LEU A 54 3.55 -5.48 -4.33
C LEU A 54 4.67 -5.77 -3.33
N GLU A 55 5.76 -5.05 -3.43
CA GLU A 55 6.97 -5.30 -2.65
C GLU A 55 7.36 -4.03 -1.89
N VAL A 56 7.87 -4.20 -0.68
CA VAL A 56 8.45 -3.11 0.11
C VAL A 56 9.95 -3.33 0.22
N LYS A 57 10.72 -2.25 0.19
CA LYS A 57 12.16 -2.29 0.44
C LYS A 57 12.42 -2.40 1.95
N ASP A 58 13.06 -3.49 2.37
CA ASP A 58 13.52 -3.72 3.73
C ASP A 58 15.05 -3.77 3.73
N GLY A 59 15.68 -2.63 4.07
CA GLY A 59 17.12 -2.47 3.95
C GLY A 59 17.61 -2.52 2.49
N GLU A 60 18.32 -3.59 2.14
CA GLU A 60 18.86 -3.82 0.78
C GLU A 60 18.00 -4.79 -0.04
N GLU A 61 17.00 -5.43 0.57
CA GLU A 61 16.19 -6.47 -0.08
C GLU A 61 14.77 -5.96 -0.38
N TRP A 62 14.16 -6.54 -1.42
CA TRP A 62 12.75 -6.35 -1.73
C TRP A 62 11.96 -7.53 -1.19
N ARG A 63 10.89 -7.24 -0.44
CA ARG A 63 10.04 -8.26 0.17
C ARG A 63 8.61 -8.10 -0.32
N GLU A 64 8.05 -9.17 -0.86
CA GLU A 64 6.65 -9.23 -1.26
C GLU A 64 5.72 -9.08 -0.04
N LEU A 65 4.68 -8.27 -0.21
CA LEU A 65 3.67 -7.95 0.79
C LEU A 65 2.51 -8.94 0.75
N ASP A 66 2.03 -9.33 1.92
CA ASP A 66 0.90 -10.26 2.05
C ASP A 66 -0.46 -9.58 1.88
N ASP A 67 -1.27 -10.07 0.93
CA ASP A 67 -2.58 -9.50 0.58
C ASP A 67 -3.62 -9.51 1.70
N GLN A 68 -3.48 -10.43 2.66
CA GLN A 68 -4.41 -10.58 3.79
C GLN A 68 -4.09 -9.63 4.95
N LYS A 69 -2.87 -9.08 4.98
CA LYS A 69 -2.43 -8.17 6.05
C LYS A 69 -2.65 -6.71 5.72
N THR A 70 -2.66 -5.90 6.77
CA THR A 70 -2.64 -4.43 6.64
C THR A 70 -1.28 -3.94 6.17
N LEU A 71 -1.28 -2.78 5.51
CA LEU A 71 -0.03 -2.11 5.11
C LEU A 71 0.87 -1.87 6.33
N VAL A 72 0.29 -1.50 7.47
CA VAL A 72 1.04 -1.23 8.71
C VAL A 72 1.62 -2.50 9.33
N GLU A 73 0.88 -3.62 9.35
CA GLU A 73 1.43 -4.91 9.79
C GLU A 73 2.61 -5.37 8.95
N GLU A 74 2.61 -5.00 7.67
CA GLU A 74 3.72 -5.25 6.77
C GLU A 74 4.83 -4.17 6.82
N GLY A 75 4.74 -3.20 7.73
CA GLY A 75 5.75 -2.15 7.89
C GLY A 75 5.72 -1.08 6.78
N VAL A 76 4.62 -0.99 6.04
CA VAL A 76 4.42 -0.03 4.95
C VAL A 76 3.75 1.23 5.46
N GLY A 77 4.49 2.34 5.46
CA GLY A 77 4.01 3.67 5.79
C GLY A 77 4.23 4.69 4.68
N GLU A 78 4.04 5.97 4.99
CA GLU A 78 4.15 7.09 4.03
C GLU A 78 5.54 7.19 3.36
N ASN A 79 6.60 6.85 4.10
CA ASN A 79 7.99 6.96 3.64
C ASN A 79 8.57 5.63 3.14
N SER A 80 7.76 4.59 3.00
CA SER A 80 8.23 3.30 2.53
C SER A 80 8.47 3.33 1.02
N ASP A 81 9.57 2.74 0.57
CA ASP A 81 9.80 2.47 -0.84
C ASP A 81 9.04 1.22 -1.25
N VAL A 82 7.94 1.40 -2.00
CA VAL A 82 7.09 0.32 -2.48
C VAL A 82 7.17 0.19 -3.99
N LEU A 83 7.34 -1.03 -4.48
CA LEU A 83 7.37 -1.39 -5.89
C LEU A 83 6.14 -2.24 -6.25
N ALA A 84 5.47 -1.92 -7.34
CA ALA A 84 4.38 -2.70 -7.89
C ALA A 84 4.78 -3.32 -9.23
N GLU A 85 4.65 -4.64 -9.35
CA GLU A 85 4.81 -5.33 -10.63
C GLU A 85 3.46 -5.36 -11.36
N LEU A 86 3.33 -4.53 -12.40
CA LEU A 86 2.09 -4.39 -13.16
C LEU A 86 2.06 -5.29 -14.39
N PHE A 87 0.91 -5.88 -14.68
CA PHE A 87 0.67 -6.63 -15.91
C PHE A 87 -0.69 -6.30 -16.53
N SER A 88 -0.73 -6.35 -17.87
CA SER A 88 -1.96 -6.20 -18.64
C SER A 88 -2.57 -7.56 -18.90
N THR A 89 -3.86 -7.73 -18.62
CA THR A 89 -4.64 -8.83 -19.19
C THR A 89 -5.16 -8.33 -20.54
N GLY A 90 -4.43 -8.62 -21.62
CA GLY A 90 -4.86 -8.32 -22.99
C GLY A 90 -6.14 -9.06 -23.36
#